data_AF-A0A960PK27-F1
#
_entry.id   AF-A0A960PK27-F1
#
_cell.length_a   1.000
_cell.length_b   1.000
_cell.length_c   1.000
_cell.angle_alpha   90.00
_cell.angle_beta   90.00
_cell.angle_gamma   90.00
#
_symmetry.space_group_name_H-M   'P 1'
#
loop_
_entity.id
_entity.type
_entity.pdbx_description
1 polymer ?
#
loop_
_entity_poly.entity_id
_entity_poly.type
_entity_poly.pdbx_seq_one_letter_code
_entity_poly.pdbx_strand_id
1 'polypeptide(L)'
;MDPARLLDGLDPSQRRAVTTPNSPLAILAGAGSGKTRVLTRRIAYRCLSGDADARHVLAVTFSRKAAGELDDRLRASGLRDLPAVGTFHALAYAQLRSLWNSNNSTPPTLLDRKARLLAQIVGSKSRFSAGDLAAEIEWAKARKVPPERYALAAAQSDRR
;
A
#
# COMPACT_ATOMS: atom_id res chain seq x y z
N MET A 1 14.46 -13.59 -20.00
CA MET A 1 14.65 -14.78 -19.15
C MET A 1 13.46 -15.70 -19.39
N ASP A 2 13.65 -17.02 -19.43
CA ASP A 2 12.56 -17.99 -19.59
C ASP A 2 11.64 -17.99 -18.34
N PRO A 3 10.32 -17.73 -18.47
CA PRO A 3 9.37 -17.79 -17.36
C PRO A 3 9.38 -19.11 -16.58
N ALA A 4 9.72 -20.24 -17.22
CA ALA A 4 9.70 -21.55 -16.56
C ALA A 4 10.65 -21.62 -15.35
N ARG A 5 11.80 -20.92 -15.42
CA ARG A 5 12.78 -20.85 -14.31
C ARG A 5 12.21 -20.23 -13.04
N LEU A 6 11.18 -19.39 -13.14
CA LEU A 6 10.50 -18.83 -11.99
C LEU A 6 9.67 -19.86 -11.21
N LEU A 7 9.48 -21.06 -11.75
CA LEU A 7 8.70 -22.12 -11.11
C LEU A 7 9.59 -23.11 -10.32
N ASP A 8 10.91 -23.01 -10.46
CA ASP A 8 11.87 -23.95 -9.86
C ASP A 8 11.89 -23.84 -8.33
N GLY A 9 11.78 -24.97 -7.63
CA GLY A 9 11.76 -25.00 -6.17
C GLY A 9 10.46 -24.49 -5.51
N LEU A 10 9.39 -24.32 -6.29
CA LEU A 10 8.03 -24.13 -5.76
C LEU A 10 7.37 -25.47 -5.49
N ASP A 11 6.69 -25.57 -4.35
CA ASP A 11 5.76 -26.67 -4.11
C ASP A 11 4.52 -26.57 -5.03
N PRO A 12 3.68 -27.62 -5.13
CA PRO A 12 2.52 -27.61 -6.02
C PRO A 12 1.53 -26.47 -5.77
N SER A 13 1.34 -26.04 -4.52
CA SER A 13 0.41 -24.96 -4.17
C SER A 13 0.95 -23.60 -4.59
N GLN A 14 2.25 -23.37 -4.36
CA GLN A 14 2.95 -22.14 -4.76
C GLN A 14 3.03 -22.03 -6.29
N ARG A 15 3.35 -23.13 -6.98
CA ARG A 15 3.36 -23.16 -8.44
C ARG A 15 2.00 -22.80 -9.00
N ARG A 16 0.92 -23.38 -8.47
CA ARG A 16 -0.46 -23.05 -8.85
C ARG A 16 -0.78 -21.57 -8.60
N ALA A 17 -0.37 -21.03 -7.46
CA ALA A 17 -0.56 -19.61 -7.15
C ALA A 17 0.21 -18.69 -8.11
N VAL A 18 1.38 -19.10 -8.61
CA VAL A 18 2.17 -18.34 -9.59
C VAL A 18 1.56 -18.42 -10.99
N THR A 19 1.14 -19.60 -11.44
CA THR A 19 0.75 -19.83 -12.85
C THR A 19 -0.73 -19.68 -13.15
N THR A 20 -1.62 -19.61 -12.15
CA THR A 20 -3.07 -19.49 -12.41
C THR A 20 -3.40 -18.21 -13.18
N PRO A 21 -4.23 -18.28 -14.23
CA PRO A 21 -4.66 -17.10 -14.99
C PRO A 21 -5.76 -16.31 -14.27
N ASN A 22 -6.29 -16.82 -13.15
CA ASN A 22 -7.45 -16.24 -12.47
C ASN A 22 -7.20 -14.78 -12.02
N SER A 23 -8.21 -13.95 -12.24
CA SER A 23 -8.31 -12.56 -11.77
C SER A 23 -9.79 -12.27 -11.47
N PRO A 24 -10.18 -11.99 -10.21
CA PRO A 24 -9.36 -11.81 -9.01
C PRO A 24 -8.80 -13.11 -8.41
N LEU A 25 -7.71 -13.01 -7.65
CA LEU A 25 -7.08 -14.12 -6.92
C LEU A 25 -6.79 -13.73 -5.47
N ALA A 26 -7.22 -14.56 -4.51
CA ALA A 26 -6.86 -14.47 -3.11
C ALA A 26 -5.96 -15.66 -2.72
N ILE A 27 -4.80 -15.37 -2.12
CA ILE A 27 -3.86 -16.39 -1.62
C ILE A 27 -3.85 -16.35 -0.10
N LEU A 28 -4.43 -17.39 0.51
CA LEU A 28 -4.40 -17.58 1.96
C LEU A 28 -3.11 -18.32 2.33
N ALA A 29 -2.27 -17.72 3.17
CA ALA A 29 -0.93 -18.23 3.40
C ALA A 29 -0.44 -18.02 4.84
N GLY A 30 -0.17 -19.13 5.53
CA GLY A 30 0.35 -19.16 6.90
C GLY A 30 1.77 -18.61 7.03
N ALA A 31 2.25 -18.40 8.26
CA ALA A 31 3.64 -18.00 8.51
C ALA A 31 4.62 -18.99 7.85
N GLY A 32 5.77 -18.51 7.37
CA GLY A 32 6.80 -19.36 6.74
C GLY A 32 6.48 -19.95 5.36
N SER A 33 5.25 -19.87 4.85
CA SER A 33 4.81 -20.48 3.57
C SER A 33 5.40 -19.87 2.28
N GLY A 34 6.35 -18.94 2.38
CA GLY A 34 6.97 -18.31 1.20
C GLY A 34 6.09 -17.26 0.50
N LYS A 35 5.15 -16.62 1.19
CA LYS A 35 4.26 -15.55 0.68
C LYS A 35 4.94 -14.57 -0.27
N THR A 36 6.03 -13.94 0.18
CA THR A 36 6.76 -12.94 -0.61
C THR A 36 7.41 -13.55 -1.85
N ARG A 37 7.92 -14.79 -1.75
CA ARG A 37 8.48 -15.53 -2.89
C ARG A 37 7.41 -15.81 -3.94
N VAL A 38 6.23 -16.26 -3.52
CA VAL A 38 5.08 -16.49 -4.40
C VAL A 38 4.63 -15.20 -5.07
N LEU A 39 4.47 -14.11 -4.32
CA LEU A 39 4.04 -12.82 -4.87
C LEU A 39 5.02 -12.30 -5.93
N THR A 40 6.32 -12.29 -5.61
CA THR A 40 7.37 -11.83 -6.55
C THR A 40 7.36 -12.68 -7.82
N ARG A 41 7.36 -14.01 -7.68
CA ARG A 41 7.39 -14.93 -8.82
C ARG A 41 6.13 -14.84 -9.65
N ARG A 42 4.95 -14.63 -9.05
CA ARG A 42 3.70 -14.42 -9.80
C ARG A 42 3.78 -13.15 -10.66
N ILE A 43 4.23 -12.04 -10.09
CA ILE A 43 4.38 -10.77 -10.82
C ILE A 43 5.36 -10.96 -11.99
N ALA A 44 6.55 -11.49 -11.71
CA ALA A 44 7.57 -11.70 -12.73
C ALA A 44 7.12 -12.69 -13.81
N TYR A 45 6.46 -13.79 -13.43
CA TYR A 45 5.96 -14.81 -14.36
C TYR A 45 4.94 -14.20 -15.33
N ARG A 46 3.94 -13.49 -14.80
CA ARG A 46 2.94 -12.84 -15.66
C ARG A 46 3.55 -11.82 -16.62
N CYS A 47 4.56 -11.07 -16.17
CA CYS A 47 5.22 -10.10 -17.02
C CYS A 47 6.10 -10.76 -18.11
N LEU A 48 6.87 -11.79 -17.76
CA LEU A 48 7.74 -12.50 -18.71
C LEU A 48 6.97 -13.39 -19.69
N SER A 49 5.82 -13.92 -19.28
CA SER A 49 4.92 -14.70 -20.15
C SER A 49 4.09 -13.82 -21.09
N GLY A 50 4.08 -12.50 -20.90
CA GLY A 50 3.28 -11.56 -21.70
C GLY A 50 1.84 -11.35 -21.22
N ASP A 51 1.44 -11.98 -20.11
CA ASP A 51 0.10 -11.85 -19.51
C ASP A 51 -0.14 -10.51 -18.80
N ALA A 52 0.93 -9.73 -18.59
CA ALA A 52 0.88 -8.40 -18.00
C ALA A 52 2.04 -7.53 -18.52
N ASP A 53 1.76 -6.24 -18.75
CA ASP A 53 2.82 -5.25 -18.93
C ASP A 53 3.31 -4.78 -17.56
N ALA A 54 4.61 -4.95 -17.27
CA ALA A 54 5.20 -4.55 -15.99
C ALA A 54 4.94 -3.07 -15.66
N ARG A 55 4.88 -2.19 -16.67
CA ARG A 55 4.62 -0.75 -16.49
C ARG A 55 3.19 -0.46 -15.99
N HIS A 56 2.29 -1.42 -16.13
CA HIS A 56 0.91 -1.37 -15.65
C HIS A 56 0.68 -2.24 -14.41
N VAL A 57 1.74 -2.76 -13.78
CA VAL A 57 1.65 -3.51 -12.53
C VAL A 57 1.97 -2.62 -11.33
N LEU A 58 1.09 -2.67 -10.33
CA LEU A 58 1.27 -2.04 -9.02
C LEU A 58 1.40 -3.11 -7.94
N ALA A 59 2.48 -3.07 -7.16
CA ALA A 59 2.70 -3.94 -6.01
C ALA A 59 2.74 -3.13 -4.72
N VAL A 60 1.72 -3.32 -3.88
CA VAL A 60 1.51 -2.54 -2.66
C VAL A 60 1.83 -3.34 -1.41
N THR A 61 2.57 -2.77 -0.48
CA THR A 61 2.86 -3.36 0.84
C THR A 61 2.54 -2.39 1.99
N PHE A 62 2.60 -2.87 3.23
CA PHE A 62 2.34 -2.04 4.41
C PHE A 62 3.57 -1.35 4.97
N SER A 63 4.78 -1.83 4.69
CA SER A 63 6.02 -1.29 5.27
C SER A 63 7.04 -0.95 4.20
N ARG A 64 7.87 0.07 4.46
CA ARG A 64 8.96 0.46 3.55
C ARG A 64 9.96 -0.67 3.36
N LYS A 65 10.26 -1.42 4.41
CA LYS A 65 11.14 -2.60 4.36
C LYS A 65 10.59 -3.66 3.40
N ALA A 66 9.32 -4.02 3.53
CA ALA A 66 8.71 -5.02 2.65
C ALA A 66 8.61 -4.53 1.20
N ALA A 67 8.35 -3.23 0.97
CA ALA A 67 8.40 -2.63 -0.36
C ALA A 67 9.80 -2.73 -0.98
N GLY A 68 10.85 -2.37 -0.24
CA GLY A 68 12.24 -2.46 -0.71
C GLY A 68 12.64 -3.90 -1.03
N GLU A 69 12.37 -4.83 -0.12
CA GLU A 69 12.66 -6.26 -0.36
C GLU A 69 11.91 -6.84 -1.57
N LEU A 70 10.69 -6.38 -1.83
CA LEU A 70 9.91 -6.81 -3.01
C LEU A 70 10.49 -6.20 -4.30
N ASP A 71 10.86 -4.92 -4.28
CA ASP A 71 11.47 -4.23 -5.42
C ASP A 71 12.82 -4.87 -5.80
N ASP A 72 13.69 -5.13 -4.83
CA ASP A 72 14.98 -5.79 -5.05
C ASP A 72 14.82 -7.17 -5.70
N ARG A 73 13.84 -7.95 -5.25
CA ARG A 73 13.54 -9.27 -5.83
C ARG A 73 13.01 -9.17 -7.26
N LEU A 74 12.17 -8.17 -7.56
CA LEU A 74 11.65 -7.94 -8.91
C LEU A 74 12.74 -7.48 -9.88
N ARG A 75 13.66 -6.61 -9.42
CA ARG A 75 14.86 -6.22 -10.17
C ARG A 75 15.74 -7.41 -10.51
N ALA A 76 15.90 -8.34 -9.57
CA ALA A 76 16.66 -9.57 -9.77
C ALA A 76 15.92 -10.62 -10.65
N SER A 77 14.66 -10.40 -11.01
CA SER A 77 13.84 -11.38 -11.76
C SER A 77 14.03 -11.33 -13.29
N GLY A 78 14.89 -10.44 -13.80
CA GLY A 78 15.20 -10.34 -15.23
C GLY A 78 14.11 -9.67 -16.07
N LEU A 79 13.23 -8.89 -15.44
CA LEU A 79 12.29 -8.01 -16.12
C LEU A 79 13.05 -6.84 -16.77
N ARG A 80 12.64 -6.42 -17.98
CA ARG A 80 13.20 -5.24 -18.65
C ARG A 80 12.64 -3.96 -18.03
N ASP A 81 11.33 -3.89 -17.93
CA ASP A 81 10.59 -2.84 -17.23
C ASP A 81 10.18 -3.31 -15.84
N LEU A 82 10.04 -2.40 -14.89
CA LEU A 82 9.73 -2.73 -13.50
C LEU A 82 8.33 -2.27 -13.11
N PRO A 83 7.59 -3.09 -12.34
CA PRO A 83 6.38 -2.67 -11.65
C PRO A 83 6.60 -1.47 -10.73
N ALA A 84 5.55 -0.69 -10.52
CA ALA A 84 5.53 0.28 -9.43
C ALA A 84 5.38 -0.46 -8.09
N VAL A 85 6.41 -0.38 -7.23
CA VAL A 85 6.42 -1.02 -5.91
C VAL A 85 6.47 0.05 -4.83
N GLY A 86 5.63 -0.08 -3.79
CA GLY A 86 5.65 0.87 -2.69
C GLY A 86 4.68 0.56 -1.58
N THR A 87 4.67 1.42 -0.56
CA THR A 87 3.61 1.39 0.44
C THR A 87 2.35 2.08 -0.08
N PHE A 88 1.20 1.82 0.54
CA PHE A 88 -0.04 2.57 0.25
C PHE A 88 0.19 4.08 0.23
N HIS A 89 0.87 4.61 1.25
CA HIS A 89 1.15 6.04 1.36
C HIS A 89 2.13 6.54 0.30
N ALA A 90 3.20 5.81 0.01
CA ALA A 90 4.19 6.22 -0.99
C ALA A 90 3.58 6.27 -2.40
N LEU A 91 2.79 5.26 -2.75
CA LEU A 91 2.15 5.17 -4.07
C LEU A 91 1.03 6.22 -4.21
N ALA A 92 0.19 6.40 -3.19
CA ALA A 92 -0.82 7.46 -3.19
C ALA A 92 -0.18 8.85 -3.29
N TYR A 93 0.92 9.09 -2.57
CA TYR A 93 1.64 10.36 -2.66
C TYR A 93 2.25 10.58 -4.05
N ALA A 94 2.82 9.55 -4.68
CA ALA A 94 3.32 9.62 -6.05
C ALA A 94 2.21 9.99 -7.05
N GLN A 95 1.01 9.39 -6.90
CA GLN A 95 -0.16 9.73 -7.71
C GLN A 95 -0.59 11.19 -7.51
N LEU A 96 -0.70 11.66 -6.26
CA LEU A 96 -1.06 13.04 -5.96
C LEU A 96 -0.04 14.04 -6.54
N ARG A 97 1.26 13.73 -6.46
CA ARG A 97 2.31 14.55 -7.08
C ARG A 97 2.17 14.63 -8.59
N SER A 98 1.86 13.52 -9.25
CA SER A 98 1.60 13.50 -10.69
C SER A 98 0.41 14.39 -11.05
N LEU A 99 -0.67 14.32 -10.27
CA LEU A 99 -1.87 15.15 -10.46
C LEU A 99 -1.60 16.65 -10.25
N TRP A 100 -0.91 17.02 -9.17
CA TRP A 100 -0.55 18.41 -8.90
C TRP A 100 0.33 18.99 -10.00
N ASN A 101 1.33 18.23 -10.47
CA ASN A 101 2.18 18.64 -11.58
C ASN A 101 1.37 18.84 -12.87
N SER A 102 0.47 17.91 -13.19
CA SER A 102 -0.37 17.98 -14.40
C SER A 102 -1.34 19.17 -14.38
N ASN A 103 -1.80 19.56 -13.19
CA ASN A 103 -2.70 20.68 -12.98
C ASN A 103 -1.97 22.02 -12.68
N ASN A 104 -0.64 22.06 -12.76
CA ASN A 104 0.18 23.21 -12.34
C ASN A 104 -0.19 23.75 -10.95
N SER A 105 -0.56 22.85 -10.04
CA SER A 105 -0.94 23.18 -8.66
C SER A 105 0.25 22.99 -7.72
N THR A 106 0.41 23.90 -6.76
CA THR A 106 1.45 23.78 -5.74
C THR A 106 1.10 22.64 -4.77
N PRO A 107 2.00 21.66 -4.55
CA PRO A 107 1.74 20.59 -3.59
C PRO A 107 1.68 21.14 -2.16
N PRO A 108 0.74 20.65 -1.32
CA PRO A 108 0.67 21.04 0.08
C PRO A 108 1.88 20.52 0.87
N THR A 109 2.22 21.19 1.96
CA THR A 109 3.27 20.73 2.89
C THR A 109 2.83 19.44 3.59
N LEU A 110 3.68 18.42 3.54
CA LEU A 110 3.44 17.19 4.27
C LEU A 110 3.74 17.39 5.76
N LEU A 111 2.72 17.18 6.60
CA LEU A 111 2.88 17.27 8.05
C LEU A 111 3.49 15.98 8.61
N ASP A 112 4.62 16.10 9.29
CA ASP A 112 5.29 15.00 9.99
C ASP A 112 4.67 14.75 11.39
N ARG A 113 4.21 15.81 12.06
CA ARG A 113 3.61 15.76 13.40
C ARG A 113 2.35 16.62 13.51
N LYS A 114 1.19 15.97 13.47
CA LYS A 114 -0.14 16.61 13.57
C LYS A 114 -0.37 17.26 14.94
N ALA A 115 0.16 16.68 16.00
CA ALA A 115 -0.04 17.14 17.37
C ALA A 115 0.43 18.59 17.59
N ARG A 116 1.45 19.07 16.87
CA ARG A 116 1.91 20.47 16.99
C ARG A 116 0.88 21.47 16.50
N LEU A 117 0.24 21.17 15.37
CA LEU A 117 -0.84 21.98 14.82
C LEU A 117 -2.06 21.92 15.75
N LEU A 118 -2.42 20.72 16.20
CA LEU A 118 -3.58 20.54 17.07
C LEU A 118 -3.39 21.19 18.44
N ALA A 119 -2.18 21.22 18.99
CA ALA A 119 -1.88 21.88 20.25
C ALA A 119 -2.15 23.40 20.22
N GLN A 120 -2.11 24.03 19.04
CA GLN A 120 -2.47 25.44 18.88
C GLN A 120 -4.00 25.66 18.92
N ILE A 121 -4.78 24.61 18.66
CA ILE A 121 -6.24 24.64 18.61
C ILE A 121 -6.82 24.17 19.96
N VAL A 122 -6.16 23.20 20.61
CA VAL A 122 -6.53 22.70 21.92
C VAL A 122 -6.27 23.79 22.96
N GLY A 123 -7.33 24.42 23.45
CA GLY A 123 -7.23 25.38 24.54
C GLY A 123 -6.68 24.73 25.82
N SER A 124 -5.97 25.50 26.64
CA SER A 124 -5.37 25.05 27.90
C SER A 124 -6.37 24.48 28.92
N LYS A 125 -7.66 24.79 28.76
CA LYS A 125 -8.77 24.26 29.60
C LYS A 125 -9.47 23.05 29.00
N SER A 126 -9.02 22.54 27.84
CA SER A 126 -9.59 21.36 27.19
C SER A 126 -9.36 20.12 28.05
N ARG A 127 -10.37 19.23 28.08
CA ARG A 127 -10.22 17.89 28.68
C ARG A 127 -9.44 16.91 27.79
N PHE A 128 -9.28 17.25 26.50
CA PHE A 128 -8.58 16.44 25.51
C PHE A 128 -7.22 17.02 25.20
N SER A 129 -6.23 16.15 25.02
CA SER A 129 -4.91 16.51 24.53
C SER A 129 -4.88 16.62 23.00
N ALA A 130 -3.83 17.24 22.46
CA ALA A 130 -3.58 17.24 21.02
C ALA A 130 -3.36 15.83 20.45
N GLY A 131 -2.91 14.88 21.27
CA GLY A 131 -2.77 13.47 20.89
C GLY A 131 -4.13 12.79 20.74
N ASP A 132 -5.07 13.06 21.65
CA ASP A 132 -6.42 12.50 21.60
C ASP A 132 -7.16 12.97 20.35
N LEU A 133 -7.09 14.28 20.05
CA LEU A 133 -7.67 14.81 18.81
C LEU A 133 -7.01 14.22 17.57
N ALA A 134 -5.68 14.02 17.57
CA ALA A 134 -5.00 13.39 16.45
C ALA A 134 -5.51 11.97 16.22
N ALA A 135 -5.69 11.19 17.30
CA ALA A 135 -6.20 9.84 17.23
C ALA A 135 -7.62 9.78 16.65
N GLU A 136 -8.53 10.68 17.05
CA GLU A 136 -9.89 10.73 16.50
C GLU A 136 -9.90 11.13 15.02
N ILE A 137 -9.08 12.10 14.62
CA ILE A 137 -8.94 12.47 13.21
C ILE A 137 -8.45 11.29 12.37
N GLU A 138 -7.48 10.52 12.87
CA GLU A 138 -7.01 9.32 12.17
C GLU A 138 -8.07 8.23 12.10
N TRP A 139 -8.83 8.03 13.18
CA TRP A 139 -9.92 7.07 13.21
C TRP A 139 -10.98 7.39 12.15
N ALA A 140 -11.37 8.66 12.04
CA ALA A 140 -12.33 9.14 11.04
C ALA A 140 -11.78 8.98 9.61
N LYS A 141 -10.53 9.42 9.37
CA LYS A 141 -9.87 9.32 8.05
C LYS A 141 -9.70 7.89 7.59
N ALA A 142 -9.30 6.98 8.46
CA ALA A 142 -9.14 5.56 8.13
C ALA A 142 -10.46 4.91 7.71
N ARG A 143 -11.59 5.44 8.16
CA ARG A 143 -12.96 5.00 7.81
C ARG A 143 -13.60 5.84 6.70
N LYS A 144 -12.87 6.81 6.14
CA LYS A 144 -13.37 7.77 5.15
C LYS A 144 -14.61 8.54 5.65
N VAL A 145 -14.67 8.82 6.95
CA VAL A 145 -15.72 9.64 7.56
C VAL A 145 -15.32 11.11 7.40
N PRO A 146 -16.12 11.93 6.68
CA PRO A 146 -15.83 13.34 6.56
C PRO A 146 -16.25 14.11 7.82
N PRO A 147 -15.71 15.33 8.06
CA PRO A 147 -15.96 16.10 9.28
C PRO A 147 -17.45 16.30 9.61
N GLU A 148 -18.27 16.59 8.61
CA GLU A 148 -19.71 16.82 8.75
C GLU A 148 -20.49 15.58 9.21
N ARG A 149 -19.92 14.37 9.08
CA ARG A 149 -20.53 13.11 9.54
C ARG A 149 -19.87 12.55 10.79
N TYR A 150 -18.86 13.22 11.32
CA TYR A 150 -18.08 12.69 12.44
C TYR A 150 -18.94 12.36 13.66
N ALA A 151 -19.78 13.31 14.11
CA ALA A 151 -20.60 13.12 15.31
C ALA A 151 -21.53 11.89 15.21
N LEU A 152 -22.15 11.69 14.05
CA LEU A 152 -22.99 10.52 13.79
C LEU A 152 -22.18 9.22 13.81
N ALA A 153 -21.04 9.20 13.11
CA ALA A 153 -20.19 8.00 13.03
C ALA A 153 -19.57 7.61 14.39
N ALA A 154 -19.18 8.61 15.19
CA ALA A 154 -18.64 8.41 16.53
C ALA A 154 -19.68 7.78 17.46
N ALA A 155 -20.92 8.31 17.47
CA ALA A 155 -22.03 7.77 18.24
C ALA A 155 -22.37 6.32 17.85
N GLN A 156 -22.38 6.01 16.54
CA GLN A 156 -22.62 4.66 16.03
C GLN A 156 -21.52 3.65 16.36
N SER A 157 -20.33 4.14 16.73
CA SER A 157 -19.16 3.31 17.05
C SER A 157 -18.86 3.28 18.55
N ASP A 158 -19.81 3.73 19.38
CA ASP A 158 -19.70 3.86 20.84
C ASP A 158 -18.45 4.64 21.29
N ARG A 159 -18.02 5.64 20.50
CA ARG A 159 -16.93 6.55 20.85
C ARG A 159 -17.50 7.78 21.53
N ARG A 160 -16.92 8.19 22.66
CA ARG A 160 -17.32 9.36 23.46
C ARG A 160 -16.23 10.42 23.46
#